data_AF-A0A832CL77-F1
#
_entry.id   AF-A0A832CL77-F1
#
_cell.length_a   1.000
_cell.length_b   1.000
_cell.length_c   1.000
_cell.angle_alpha   90.00
_cell.angle_beta   90.00
_cell.angle_gamma   90.00
#
_symmetry.space_group_name_H-M   'P 1'
#
loop_
_entity.id
_entity.type
_entity.pdbx_description
1 polymer ?
#
loop_
_entity_poly.entity_id
_entity_poly.type
_entity_poly.pdbx_seq_one_letter_code
_entity_poly.pdbx_strand_id
1 'polypeptide(L)'
;MDCAYSFIPEYYDYLLRHVDYERWYRYIRSVMFRFIRDPRIVLEIGCGTGKFGAKFSRDDFTIYGMDLSLEMLRVAKPRARRNFSVFCG
;
A
#
# COMPACT_ATOMS: atom_id res chain seq x y z
N MET A 1 -24.73 3.83 6.69
CA MET A 1 -24.28 3.93 5.28
C MET A 1 -23.13 2.95 5.17
N ASP A 2 -23.52 1.68 5.08
CA ASP A 2 -22.72 0.51 5.46
C ASP A 2 -22.94 -0.53 4.36
N CYS A 3 -21.93 -0.82 3.55
CA CYS A 3 -21.79 -2.05 2.73
C CYS A 3 -20.64 -1.94 1.70
N ALA A 4 -19.41 -1.67 2.14
CA ALA A 4 -18.22 -1.89 1.29
C ALA A 4 -16.91 -1.99 2.08
N TYR A 5 -16.87 -1.50 3.34
CA TYR A 5 -15.66 -1.51 4.17
C TYR A 5 -15.72 -2.49 5.35
N SER A 6 -16.84 -3.18 5.54
CA SER A 6 -17.00 -4.33 6.46
C SER A 6 -16.39 -5.62 5.90
N PHE A 7 -15.49 -5.51 4.92
CA PHE A 7 -14.81 -6.66 4.35
C PHE A 7 -13.62 -7.02 5.23
N ILE A 8 -13.67 -8.24 5.75
CA ILE A 8 -12.54 -8.93 6.36
C ILE A 8 -11.34 -8.78 5.40
N PRO A 9 -10.25 -8.12 5.80
CA PRO A 9 -9.10 -7.83 4.93
C PRO A 9 -8.57 -9.06 4.17
N GLU A 10 -8.67 -10.24 4.79
CA GLU A 10 -8.29 -11.53 4.22
C GLU A 10 -9.15 -11.90 3.00
N TYR A 11 -10.45 -11.61 3.03
CA TYR A 11 -11.35 -11.84 1.89
C TYR A 11 -11.03 -10.87 0.75
N TYR A 12 -10.74 -9.62 1.06
CA TYR A 12 -10.31 -8.63 0.07
C TYR A 12 -8.99 -9.03 -0.60
N ASP A 13 -8.00 -9.45 0.20
CA ASP A 13 -6.73 -9.96 -0.30
C ASP A 13 -6.92 -11.22 -1.17
N TYR A 14 -7.89 -12.09 -0.83
CA TYR A 14 -8.27 -13.24 -1.64
C TYR A 14 -8.93 -12.84 -2.97
N LEU A 15 -9.88 -11.91 -2.98
CA LEU A 15 -10.50 -11.42 -4.22
C LEU A 15 -9.46 -10.82 -5.17
N LEU A 16 -8.51 -10.05 -4.63
CA LEU A 16 -7.47 -9.40 -5.41
C LEU A 16 -6.24 -10.28 -5.67
N ARG A 17 -6.29 -11.57 -5.35
CA ARG A 17 -5.14 -12.48 -5.56
C ARG A 17 -4.69 -12.60 -7.01
N HIS A 18 -5.58 -12.32 -7.95
CA HIS A 18 -5.30 -12.34 -9.39
C HIS A 18 -4.63 -11.06 -9.90
N VAL A 19 -4.60 -10.01 -9.08
CA VAL A 19 -3.94 -8.75 -9.43
C VAL A 19 -2.43 -8.95 -9.35
N ASP A 20 -1.76 -8.67 -10.46
CA ASP A 20 -0.31 -8.65 -10.50
C ASP A 20 0.23 -7.34 -9.90
N TYR A 21 0.32 -7.31 -8.57
CA TYR A 21 0.87 -6.18 -7.82
C TYR A 21 2.33 -5.87 -8.20
N GLU A 22 3.08 -6.85 -8.71
CA GLU A 22 4.45 -6.65 -9.12
C GLU A 22 4.53 -5.86 -10.43
N ARG A 23 3.71 -6.23 -11.41
CA ARG A 23 3.58 -5.46 -12.66
C ARG A 23 3.11 -4.03 -12.41
N TRP A 24 2.10 -3.85 -11.56
CA TRP A 24 1.61 -2.52 -11.19
C TRP A 24 2.67 -1.69 -10.47
N TYR A 25 3.39 -2.30 -9.53
CA TYR A 25 4.49 -1.63 -8.83
C TYR A 25 5.54 -1.10 -9.80
N ARG A 26 6.01 -1.93 -10.74
CA ARG A 26 7.00 -1.52 -11.75
C ARG A 26 6.47 -0.40 -12.64
N TYR A 27 5.20 -0.47 -13.03
CA TYR A 27 4.57 0.58 -13.83
C TYR A 27 4.55 1.92 -13.07
N ILE A 28 4.06 1.94 -11.84
CA ILE A 28 4.01 3.16 -11.01
C ILE A 28 5.41 3.72 -10.80
N ARG A 29 6.40 2.87 -10.46
CA ARG A 29 7.81 3.25 -10.33
C ARG A 29 8.33 3.88 -11.62
N SER A 30 8.04 3.30 -12.79
CA SER A 30 8.47 3.85 -14.08
C SER A 30 7.90 5.24 -14.35
N VAL A 31 6.64 5.46 -13.98
CA VAL A 31 5.98 6.77 -14.09
C VAL A 31 6.63 7.77 -13.12
N MET A 32 6.87 7.38 -11.87
CA MET A 32 7.54 8.24 -10.88
C MET A 32 8.91 8.71 -11.36
N PHE A 33 9.79 7.81 -11.81
CA PHE A 33 11.14 8.16 -12.29
C PHE A 33 11.12 8.93 -13.61
N ARG A 34 10.04 8.86 -14.40
CA ARG A 34 9.87 9.67 -15.61
C ARG A 34 9.65 11.15 -15.30
N PHE A 35 8.92 11.45 -14.22
CA PHE A 35 8.50 12.82 -13.89
C PHE A 35 9.24 13.42 -12.70
N ILE A 36 9.84 12.58 -11.84
CA ILE A 36 10.54 12.98 -10.61
C ILE A 36 11.98 12.49 -10.72
N ARG A 37 12.94 13.42 -10.58
CA ARG A 37 14.37 13.14 -10.74
C ARG A 37 14.94 12.19 -9.67
N ASP A 38 14.47 12.34 -8.43
CA ASP A 38 14.89 11.51 -7.28
C ASP A 38 13.71 11.31 -6.31
N PRO A 39 12.74 10.44 -6.64
CA PRO A 39 11.62 10.16 -5.75
C PRO A 39 12.13 9.37 -4.53
N ARG A 40 12.02 9.95 -3.33
CA ARG A 40 12.45 9.27 -2.08
C ARG A 40 11.30 8.97 -1.12
N ILE A 41 10.23 9.78 -1.17
CA ILE A 41 9.09 9.68 -0.26
C ILE A 41 7.83 9.39 -1.08
N VAL A 42 7.05 8.42 -0.62
CA VAL A 42 5.76 8.05 -1.21
C VAL A 42 4.68 8.13 -0.14
N LEU A 43 3.49 8.64 -0.52
CA LEU A 43 2.29 8.62 0.30
C LEU A 43 1.21 7.82 -0.45
N GLU A 44 0.72 6.76 0.17
CA GLU A 44 -0.41 5.95 -0.31
C GLU A 44 -1.67 6.34 0.44
N ILE A 45 -2.64 6.91 -0.27
CA ILE A 45 -3.98 7.23 0.27
C ILE A 45 -4.91 6.06 -0.04
N GLY A 46 -5.58 5.52 0.97
CA GLY A 46 -6.33 4.27 0.84
C GLY A 46 -5.40 3.07 0.64
N CYS A 47 -4.36 2.98 1.48
CA CYS A 47 -3.32 1.96 1.34
C CYS A 47 -3.80 0.53 1.62
N GLY A 48 -5.00 0.37 2.19
CA GLY A 48 -5.64 -0.91 2.47
C GLY A 48 -4.73 -1.80 3.32
N THR A 49 -4.49 -3.02 2.83
CA THR A 49 -3.66 -4.02 3.52
C THR A 49 -2.14 -3.80 3.33
N GLY A 50 -1.72 -2.67 2.75
CA GLY A 50 -0.31 -2.26 2.66
C GLY A 50 0.55 -3.07 1.67
N LYS A 51 -0.07 -3.70 0.65
CA LYS A 51 0.64 -4.53 -0.34
C LYS A 51 1.63 -3.75 -1.20
N PHE A 52 1.27 -2.54 -1.64
CA PHE A 52 2.14 -1.69 -2.45
C PHE A 52 3.21 -1.03 -1.59
N GLY A 53 2.86 -0.44 -0.45
CA GLY A 53 3.85 0.13 0.45
C GLY A 53 4.94 -0.85 0.88
N ALA A 54 4.60 -2.12 1.09
CA ALA A 54 5.57 -3.17 1.38
C ALA A 54 6.47 -3.57 0.20
N LYS A 55 6.14 -3.19 -1.04
CA LYS A 55 7.02 -3.31 -2.21
C LYS A 55 7.92 -2.10 -2.31
N PHE A 56 7.39 -0.89 -2.19
CA PHE A 56 8.18 0.34 -2.17
C PHE A 56 9.23 0.32 -1.06
N SER A 57 8.90 -0.16 0.13
CA SER A 57 9.86 -0.21 1.24
C SER A 57 11.03 -1.17 1.05
N ARG A 58 10.93 -2.14 0.11
CA ARG A 58 12.04 -3.04 -0.25
C ARG A 58 13.07 -2.35 -1.14
N ASP A 59 12.63 -1.37 -1.91
CA ASP A 59 13.47 -0.54 -2.78
C ASP A 59 13.93 0.74 -2.05
N ASP A 60 14.00 0.69 -0.72
CA ASP A 60 14.47 1.75 0.20
C ASP A 60 13.75 3.10 0.12
N PHE A 61 12.56 3.15 -0.49
CA PHE A 61 11.67 4.32 -0.40
C PHE A 61 11.17 4.51 1.04
N THR A 62 11.08 5.76 1.48
CA THR A 62 10.29 6.12 2.66
C THR A 62 8.83 6.19 2.26
N ILE A 63 7.99 5.36 2.88
CA ILE A 63 6.59 5.22 2.49
C ILE A 63 5.68 5.41 3.69
N TYR A 64 4.63 6.20 3.46
CA TYR A 64 3.55 6.48 4.40
C TYR A 64 2.25 5.95 3.81
N GLY A 65 1.56 5.08 4.55
CA GLY A 65 0.26 4.55 4.16
C GLY A 65 -0.84 5.10 5.07
N MET A 66 -1.88 5.65 4.47
CA MET A 66 -3.08 6.12 5.16
C MET A 66 -4.28 5.29 4.73
N ASP A 67 -5.10 4.86 5.69
CA ASP A 67 -6.40 4.26 5.42
C ASP A 67 -7.39 4.59 6.55
N LEU A 68 -8.67 4.76 6.23
CA LEU A 68 -9.71 5.01 7.22
C LEU A 68 -10.09 3.74 8.00
N SER A 69 -9.82 2.56 7.45
CA SER A 69 -10.17 1.28 8.06
C SER A 69 -9.06 0.79 8.99
N LEU A 70 -9.32 0.84 10.30
CA LEU A 70 -8.45 0.25 11.31
C LEU A 70 -8.22 -1.26 11.08
N GLU A 71 -9.21 -1.98 10.54
CA GLU A 71 -9.06 -3.42 10.21
C GLU A 71 -8.04 -3.63 9.09
N MET A 72 -8.09 -2.79 8.04
CA MET A 72 -7.08 -2.84 6.96
C MET A 72 -5.68 -2.52 7.50
N LEU A 73 -5.57 -1.50 8.34
CA LEU A 73 -4.31 -1.10 8.96
C LEU A 73 -3.74 -2.17 9.90
N ARG A 74 -4.59 -2.95 10.59
CA ARG A 74 -4.15 -4.10 11.39
C ARG A 74 -3.43 -5.14 10.53
N VAL A 75 -3.88 -5.37 9.29
CA VAL A 75 -3.23 -6.29 8.34
C VAL A 75 -2.03 -5.65 7.65
N ALA A 76 -2.06 -4.34 7.42
CA ALA A 76 -0.93 -3.59 6.86
C ALA A 76 0.26 -3.51 7.81
N LYS A 77 0.02 -3.33 9.11
CA LYS A 77 1.06 -3.07 10.13
C LYS A 77 2.17 -4.13 10.18
N PRO A 78 1.90 -5.46 10.14
CA PRO A 78 2.96 -6.47 10.05
C PRO A 78 3.81 -6.41 8.77
N ARG A 79 3.26 -5.87 7.68
CA ARG A 79 3.93 -5.65 6.38
C ARG A 79 4.71 -4.33 6.36
N ALA A 80 4.35 -3.39 7.25
CA ALA A 80 5.00 -2.12 7.46
C ALA A 80 6.34 -2.27 8.20
N ARG A 81 7.34 -2.81 7.48
CA ARG A 81 8.72 -2.98 7.97
C ARG A 81 9.67 -1.98 7.29
N ARG A 82 10.85 -1.79 7.89
CA ARG A 82 11.90 -0.84 7.43
C ARG A 82 11.35 0.59 7.38
N ASN A 83 11.24 1.16 6.18
CA ASN A 83 10.88 2.56 5.96
C ASN A 83 9.38 2.76 5.66
N PHE A 84 8.52 1.78 6.01
CA PHE A 84 7.07 1.85 5.82
C PHE A 84 6.34 2.10 7.14
N SER A 85 5.64 3.22 7.23
CA SER A 85 4.75 3.57 8.33
C SER A 85 3.29 3.62 7.87
N VAL A 86 2.36 3.16 8.72
CA VAL A 86 0.91 3.24 8.45
C VAL A 86 0.18 3.96 9.57
N PHE A 87 -0.85 4.73 9.22
CA PHE A 87 -1.67 5.46 10.18
C PHE A 87 -3.11 5.62 9.71
N CYS A 88 -4.01 5.84 10.66
CA CYS A 88 -5.43 6.07 10.40
C CYS A 88 -5.66 7.55 10.12
N GLY A 89 -6.38 7.88 9.04
CA GLY A 89 -6.67 9.25 8.63
C GLY A 89 -7.44 9.30 7.32
#